data_AF-A0A2H5WPA3-F1
#
_entry.id   AF-A0A2H5WPA3-F1
#
_cell.length_a   1.000
_cell.length_b   1.000
_cell.length_c   1.000
_cell.angle_alpha   90.00
_cell.angle_beta   90.00
_cell.angle_gamma   90.00
#
_symmetry.space_group_name_H-M   'P 1'
#
loop_
_entity.id
_entity.type
_entity.pdbx_description
1 polymer ?
#
loop_
_entity_poly.entity_id
_entity_poly.type
_entity_poly.pdbx_seq_one_letter_code
_entity_poly.pdbx_strand_id
1 'polypeptide(L)'
;MYANSGDGPAPPKRVGNTTLVFAGNDAKYVGVATVGGEPLGIERAFATRLVEEFADDAAILQIKMGYLARVEAENLLAMVPKRPTPNGSAFAGSRACMPCHAEDYRIWQKTAHAKAMQTLVEVHHHNDPECVGCHVVGLEYEGGFVSLEKTPTLKDVGCESCHGPGRKHIEDPENNKMGKLGEAICMNCHVPAHSPNFNFETYWKKIEHGKR
;
A
#
# COMPACT_ATOMS: atom_id res chain seq x y z
N MET A 1 1.79 13.07 2.08
CA MET A 1 2.25 11.93 2.91
C MET A 1 1.52 11.98 4.23
N TYR A 2 0.36 11.34 4.32
CA TYR A 2 -0.33 11.11 5.60
C TYR A 2 0.30 9.86 6.23
N ALA A 3 1.50 10.02 6.76
CA ALA A 3 2.19 9.00 7.53
C ALA A 3 2.52 9.61 8.88
N ASN A 4 1.53 9.63 9.76
CA ASN A 4 1.78 9.76 11.19
C ASN A 4 1.14 8.55 11.84
N SER A 5 1.98 7.75 12.49
CA SER A 5 1.61 6.87 13.60
C SER A 5 0.57 7.54 14.51
N GLY A 6 -0.72 7.26 14.27
CA GLY A 6 -1.80 7.96 14.97
C GLY A 6 -3.25 7.62 14.53
N ASP A 7 -3.49 6.54 13.80
CA ASP A 7 -4.83 6.22 13.28
C ASP A 7 -5.75 5.53 14.29
N GLY A 8 -5.23 5.19 15.47
CA GLY A 8 -5.98 4.55 16.53
C GLY A 8 -6.74 5.54 17.42
N PRO A 9 -7.67 5.05 18.25
CA PRO A 9 -8.35 5.86 19.24
C PRO A 9 -7.36 6.54 20.19
N ALA A 10 -7.64 7.79 20.55
CA ALA A 10 -6.87 8.51 21.55
C ALA A 10 -7.69 8.64 22.85
N PRO A 11 -7.03 8.67 24.04
CA PRO A 11 -7.72 8.96 25.29
C PRO A 11 -8.48 10.30 25.18
N PRO A 12 -9.69 10.40 25.76
CA PRO A 12 -10.44 11.65 25.75
C PRO A 12 -9.61 12.82 26.28
N LYS A 13 -9.68 13.95 25.59
CA LYS A 13 -8.92 15.16 25.92
C LYS A 13 -9.87 16.31 26.24
N ARG A 14 -9.66 16.98 27.37
CA ARG A 14 -10.42 18.19 27.72
C ARG A 14 -9.75 19.43 27.12
N VAL A 15 -10.53 20.24 26.41
CA VAL A 15 -10.13 21.54 25.86
C VAL A 15 -11.12 22.59 26.37
N GLY A 16 -10.71 23.37 27.36
CA GLY A 16 -11.61 24.25 28.12
C GLY A 16 -12.73 23.46 28.79
N ASN A 17 -13.98 23.75 28.40
CA ASN A 17 -15.17 23.08 28.91
C ASN A 17 -15.67 21.93 28.01
N THR A 18 -14.95 21.61 26.93
CA THR A 18 -15.35 20.54 25.99
C THR A 18 -14.45 19.32 26.17
N THR A 19 -15.05 18.13 26.26
CA THR A 19 -14.32 16.86 26.21
C THR A 19 -14.37 16.33 24.77
N LEU A 20 -13.20 16.17 24.16
CA LEU A 20 -13.04 15.58 22.84
C LEU A 20 -12.81 14.07 22.99
N VAL A 21 -13.60 13.29 22.26
CA VAL A 21 -13.43 11.84 22.13
C VAL A 21 -13.04 11.56 20.68
N PHE A 22 -11.93 10.84 20.48
CA PHE A 22 -11.40 10.54 19.15
C PHE A 22 -11.32 9.03 18.94
N ALA A 23 -12.05 8.52 17.96
CA ALA A 23 -12.11 7.10 17.65
C ALA A 23 -10.99 6.64 16.70
N GLY A 24 -10.25 7.55 16.08
CA GLY A 24 -9.26 7.24 15.05
C GLY A 24 -9.66 7.78 13.67
N ASN A 25 -8.86 7.45 12.67
CA ASN A 25 -9.06 7.84 11.27
C ASN A 25 -9.62 6.66 10.44
N ASP A 26 -9.98 6.95 9.19
CA ASP A 26 -10.30 5.98 8.13
C ASP A 26 -11.43 5.00 8.45
N ALA A 27 -12.29 5.34 9.43
CA ALA A 27 -13.36 4.48 9.92
C ALA A 27 -12.90 3.06 10.33
N LYS A 28 -11.64 2.90 10.77
CA LYS A 28 -11.08 1.61 11.25
C LYS A 28 -11.61 1.21 12.63
N TYR A 29 -12.28 2.13 13.32
CA TYR A 29 -12.81 1.95 14.66
C TYR A 29 -14.20 2.57 14.79
N VAL A 30 -15.06 1.93 15.58
CA VAL A 30 -16.33 2.51 16.03
C VAL A 30 -16.15 2.99 17.47
N GLY A 31 -16.29 4.30 17.68
CA GLY A 31 -16.24 4.92 19.01
C GLY A 31 -17.63 4.98 19.65
N VAL A 32 -17.71 4.64 20.94
CA VAL A 32 -18.92 4.82 21.75
C VAL A 32 -18.56 5.72 22.93
N ALA A 33 -19.33 6.80 23.09
CA ALA A 33 -19.23 7.70 24.24
C ALA A 33 -20.59 7.78 24.93
N THR A 34 -20.63 7.50 26.23
CA THR A 34 -21.82 7.70 27.05
C THR A 34 -21.75 9.06 27.73
N VAL A 35 -22.82 9.82 27.60
CA VAL A 35 -22.94 11.19 28.11
C VAL A 35 -23.96 11.19 29.25
N GLY A 36 -23.58 11.74 30.40
CA GLY A 36 -24.41 11.75 31.61
C GLY A 36 -23.89 12.71 32.68
N GLY A 37 -24.59 12.77 33.80
CA GLY A 37 -24.26 13.62 34.96
C GLY A 37 -24.81 15.06 34.91
N GLU A 38 -24.67 15.75 36.05
CA GLU A 38 -24.99 17.17 36.24
C GLU A 38 -23.80 17.86 36.93
N PRO A 39 -23.00 18.66 36.22
CA PRO A 39 -23.15 19.05 34.82
C PRO A 39 -22.85 17.90 33.84
N LEU A 40 -23.48 17.96 32.67
CA LEU A 40 -23.35 16.97 31.60
C LEU A 40 -21.89 16.75 31.18
N GLY A 41 -21.45 15.49 31.13
CA GLY A 41 -20.08 15.12 30.77
C GLY A 41 -19.96 13.73 30.14
N ILE A 42 -18.75 13.37 29.69
CA ILE A 42 -18.44 12.02 29.18
C ILE A 42 -18.16 11.11 30.38
N GLU A 43 -19.02 10.12 30.62
CA GLU A 43 -18.83 9.13 31.69
C GLU A 43 -17.93 7.98 31.27
N ARG A 44 -18.09 7.53 30.01
CA ARG A 44 -17.29 6.45 29.43
C ARG A 44 -17.07 6.72 27.95
N ALA A 45 -15.87 6.43 27.49
CA ALA A 45 -15.53 6.42 26.08
C ALA A 45 -14.66 5.20 25.77
N PHE A 46 -15.01 4.45 24.74
CA PHE A 46 -14.21 3.34 24.23
C PHE A 46 -14.35 3.26 22.71
N ALA A 47 -13.46 2.52 22.08
CA ALA A 47 -13.50 2.29 20.65
C ALA A 47 -13.16 0.84 20.34
N THR A 48 -13.91 0.27 19.40
CA THR A 48 -13.73 -1.11 18.92
C THR A 48 -13.16 -1.06 17.52
N ARG A 49 -12.06 -1.79 17.28
CA ARG A 49 -11.49 -1.91 15.94
C ARG A 49 -12.42 -2.76 15.08
N LEU A 50 -12.75 -2.27 13.89
CA LEU A 50 -13.45 -3.06 12.89
C LEU A 50 -12.44 -4.02 12.26
N VAL A 51 -12.70 -5.31 12.44
CA VAL A 51 -11.92 -6.44 11.92
C VAL A 51 -12.86 -7.37 11.16
N GLU A 52 -12.30 -8.38 10.50
CA GLU A 52 -13.02 -9.32 9.63
C GLU A 52 -14.08 -10.16 10.37
N GLU A 53 -14.09 -10.14 11.70
CA GLU A 53 -15.11 -10.78 12.55
C GLU A 53 -16.47 -10.07 12.45
N PHE A 54 -16.50 -8.79 12.04
CA PHE A 54 -17.74 -8.06 11.82
C PHE A 54 -18.19 -8.25 10.37
N ALA A 55 -19.41 -8.77 10.18
CA ALA A 55 -19.98 -8.93 8.85
C ALA A 55 -20.22 -7.56 8.19
N ASP A 56 -19.94 -7.48 6.90
CA ASP A 56 -20.23 -6.28 6.10
C ASP A 56 -21.75 -6.03 6.00
N ASP A 57 -22.15 -4.77 6.13
CA ASP A 57 -23.53 -4.35 5.93
C ASP A 57 -23.85 -4.22 4.43
N ALA A 58 -24.96 -4.83 4.00
CA ALA A 58 -25.33 -4.87 2.59
C ALA A 58 -25.57 -3.48 1.97
N ALA A 59 -26.12 -2.52 2.72
CA ALA A 59 -26.34 -1.17 2.22
C ALA A 59 -25.02 -0.41 2.08
N ILE A 60 -24.09 -0.60 3.01
CA ILE A 60 -22.74 0.01 2.94
C ILE A 60 -21.94 -0.58 1.77
N LEU A 61 -22.03 -1.89 1.54
CA LEU A 61 -21.40 -2.53 0.38
C LEU A 61 -21.90 -1.94 -0.95
N GLN A 62 -23.20 -1.69 -1.08
CA GLN A 62 -23.75 -1.05 -2.29
C GLN A 62 -23.18 0.37 -2.50
N ILE A 63 -23.04 1.15 -1.44
CA ILE A 63 -22.43 2.49 -1.51
C ILE A 63 -20.97 2.39 -1.93
N LYS A 64 -20.21 1.44 -1.35
CA LYS A 64 -18.80 1.17 -1.71
C LYS A 64 -18.68 0.80 -3.18
N MET A 65 -19.50 -0.12 -3.68
CA MET A 65 -19.48 -0.51 -5.09
C MET A 65 -19.79 0.67 -6.01
N GLY A 66 -20.75 1.52 -5.65
CA GLY A 66 -21.05 2.75 -6.38
C GLY A 66 -19.88 3.75 -6.38
N TYR A 67 -19.11 3.82 -5.30
CA TYR A 67 -17.87 4.61 -5.25
C TYR A 67 -16.79 4.04 -6.20
N LEU A 68 -16.52 2.74 -6.12
CA LEU A 68 -15.51 2.09 -6.98
C LEU A 68 -15.84 2.23 -8.47
N ALA A 69 -17.13 2.12 -8.82
CA ALA A 69 -17.59 2.37 -10.19
C ALA A 69 -17.31 3.80 -10.67
N ARG A 70 -17.40 4.80 -9.78
CA ARG A 70 -17.02 6.19 -10.12
C ARG A 70 -15.53 6.36 -10.30
N VAL A 71 -14.72 5.77 -9.41
CA VAL A 71 -13.24 5.79 -9.53
C VAL A 71 -12.80 5.26 -10.90
N GLU A 72 -13.41 4.16 -11.35
CA GLU A 72 -13.17 3.60 -12.68
C GLU A 72 -13.71 4.50 -13.81
N ALA A 73 -14.95 4.97 -13.72
CA ALA A 73 -15.58 5.81 -14.76
C ALA A 73 -14.85 7.15 -14.96
N GLU A 74 -14.33 7.72 -13.88
CA GLU A 74 -13.53 8.96 -13.90
C GLU A 74 -12.07 8.69 -14.29
N ASN A 75 -11.66 7.42 -14.39
CA ASN A 75 -10.32 7.00 -14.79
C ASN A 75 -9.21 7.65 -13.94
N LEU A 76 -9.43 7.69 -12.62
CA LEU A 76 -8.53 8.38 -11.69
C LEU A 76 -7.10 7.82 -11.71
N LEU A 77 -6.95 6.52 -12.00
CA LEU A 77 -5.64 5.87 -12.14
C LEU A 77 -4.78 6.50 -13.25
N ALA A 78 -5.40 6.90 -14.36
CA ALA A 78 -4.70 7.57 -15.45
C ALA A 78 -4.34 9.03 -15.12
N MET A 79 -4.99 9.63 -14.11
CA MET A 79 -4.74 11.01 -13.69
C MET A 79 -3.56 11.15 -12.72
N VAL A 80 -2.99 10.04 -12.25
CA VAL A 80 -1.82 10.07 -11.35
C VAL A 80 -0.65 10.78 -12.04
N PRO A 81 -0.13 11.89 -11.47
CA PRO A 81 0.99 12.61 -12.03
C PRO A 81 2.21 11.70 -12.16
N LYS A 82 2.88 11.78 -13.32
CA LYS A 82 4.11 11.04 -13.58
C LYS A 82 5.32 11.95 -13.43
N ARG A 83 6.37 11.46 -12.78
CA ARG A 83 7.67 12.13 -12.66
C ARG A 83 8.79 11.30 -13.30
N PRO A 84 9.90 11.92 -13.72
CA PRO A 84 11.07 11.19 -14.20
C PRO A 84 11.61 10.20 -13.17
N THR A 85 12.23 9.12 -13.64
CA THR A 85 12.85 8.14 -12.74
C THR A 85 14.10 8.70 -12.04
N PRO A 86 14.37 8.34 -10.77
CA PRO A 86 15.48 8.94 -10.01
C PRO A 86 16.87 8.67 -10.60
N ASN A 87 17.05 7.55 -11.31
CA ASN A 87 18.30 7.14 -11.95
C ASN A 87 18.30 7.38 -13.49
N GLY A 88 17.25 8.00 -14.02
CA GLY A 88 17.04 8.20 -15.45
C GLY A 88 17.04 6.89 -16.27
N SER A 89 16.78 5.75 -15.65
CA SER A 89 16.63 4.45 -16.29
C SER A 89 15.15 4.16 -16.49
N ALA A 90 14.81 3.40 -17.54
CA ALA A 90 13.45 2.91 -17.74
C ALA A 90 13.19 1.63 -16.92
N PHE A 91 11.91 1.33 -16.69
CA PHE A 91 11.51 0.03 -16.15
C PHE A 91 11.66 -1.07 -17.22
N ALA A 92 12.01 -2.26 -16.78
CA ALA A 92 12.21 -3.43 -17.62
C ALA A 92 11.20 -4.56 -17.35
N GLY A 93 10.57 -4.55 -16.18
CA GLY A 93 9.68 -5.59 -15.68
C GLY A 93 10.41 -6.80 -15.11
N SER A 94 9.85 -7.42 -14.08
CA SER A 94 10.49 -8.50 -13.31
C SER A 94 10.98 -9.67 -14.17
N ARG A 95 10.27 -10.00 -15.27
CA ARG A 95 10.66 -11.11 -16.17
C ARG A 95 12.02 -10.90 -16.82
N ALA A 96 12.43 -9.65 -17.05
CA ALA A 96 13.71 -9.32 -17.66
C ALA A 96 14.91 -9.65 -16.73
N CYS A 97 14.67 -9.76 -15.42
CA CYS A 97 15.71 -10.10 -14.44
C CYS A 97 16.03 -11.61 -14.42
N MET A 98 15.05 -12.45 -14.78
CA MET A 98 15.12 -13.91 -14.65
C MET A 98 16.33 -14.57 -15.34
N PRO A 99 16.78 -14.18 -16.55
CA PRO A 99 17.90 -14.84 -17.22
C PRO A 99 19.22 -14.79 -16.44
N CYS A 100 19.48 -13.71 -15.68
CA CYS A 100 20.69 -13.54 -14.88
C CYS A 100 20.45 -13.87 -13.39
N HIS A 101 19.22 -13.66 -12.89
CA HIS A 101 18.83 -13.81 -11.49
C HIS A 101 17.75 -14.88 -11.30
N ALA A 102 17.96 -16.08 -11.84
CA ALA A 102 16.93 -17.12 -11.89
C ALA A 102 16.46 -17.56 -10.49
N GLU A 103 17.37 -17.68 -9.52
CA GLU A 103 17.02 -18.10 -8.16
C GLU A 103 16.25 -17.02 -7.41
N ASP A 104 16.71 -15.77 -7.49
CA ASP A 104 16.04 -14.62 -6.87
C ASP A 104 14.62 -14.45 -7.45
N TYR A 105 14.47 -14.60 -8.77
CA TYR A 105 13.18 -14.55 -9.45
C TYR A 105 12.23 -15.67 -8.95
N ARG A 106 12.74 -16.89 -8.77
CA ARG A 106 11.97 -18.04 -8.26
C ARG A 106 11.53 -17.83 -6.80
N ILE A 107 12.34 -17.16 -5.98
CA ILE A 107 11.97 -16.77 -4.62
C ILE A 107 10.84 -15.73 -4.69
N TRP A 108 11.03 -14.64 -5.42
CA TRP A 108 10.04 -13.57 -5.58
C TRP A 108 8.68 -14.10 -6.06
N GLN A 109 8.67 -14.96 -7.08
CA GLN A 109 7.44 -15.47 -7.70
C GLN A 109 6.53 -16.22 -6.70
N LYS A 110 7.08 -16.74 -5.60
CA LYS A 110 6.33 -17.46 -4.56
C LYS A 110 5.73 -16.56 -3.49
N THR A 111 6.11 -15.28 -3.47
CA THR A 111 5.69 -14.33 -2.44
C THR A 111 4.33 -13.71 -2.76
N ALA A 112 3.73 -13.04 -1.76
CA ALA A 112 2.53 -12.23 -1.96
C ALA A 112 2.78 -11.03 -2.90
N HIS A 113 4.00 -10.53 -2.96
CA HIS A 113 4.36 -9.42 -3.85
C HIS A 113 4.12 -9.76 -5.32
N ALA A 114 4.41 -10.98 -5.76
CA ALA A 114 4.16 -11.45 -7.13
C ALA A 114 2.67 -11.73 -7.44
N LYS A 115 1.77 -11.49 -6.48
CA LYS A 115 0.32 -11.65 -6.60
C LYS A 115 -0.42 -10.37 -6.17
N ALA A 116 0.29 -9.28 -5.95
CA ALA A 116 -0.27 -8.08 -5.32
C ALA A 116 -1.43 -7.50 -6.13
N MET A 117 -1.34 -7.44 -7.46
CA MET A 117 -2.42 -6.91 -8.28
C MET A 117 -3.66 -7.81 -8.23
N GLN A 118 -3.46 -9.12 -8.17
CA GLN A 118 -4.56 -10.09 -8.07
C GLN A 118 -5.43 -9.83 -6.84
N THR A 119 -4.84 -9.50 -5.69
CA THR A 119 -5.62 -9.20 -4.48
C THR A 119 -6.50 -7.96 -4.65
N LEU A 120 -6.08 -6.97 -5.44
CA LEU A 120 -6.91 -5.78 -5.72
C LEU A 120 -8.03 -6.07 -6.71
N VAL A 121 -7.80 -6.96 -7.68
CA VAL A 121 -8.83 -7.39 -8.63
C VAL A 121 -9.98 -8.08 -7.89
N GLU A 122 -9.65 -8.96 -6.95
CA GLU A 122 -10.62 -9.72 -6.14
C GLU A 122 -11.56 -8.84 -5.31
N VAL A 123 -11.08 -7.66 -4.89
CA VAL A 123 -11.87 -6.70 -4.09
C VAL A 123 -12.26 -5.44 -4.86
N HIS A 124 -12.11 -5.45 -6.19
CA HIS A 124 -12.47 -4.36 -7.10
C HIS A 124 -11.73 -3.02 -6.89
N HIS A 125 -10.54 -3.04 -6.29
CA HIS A 125 -9.68 -1.85 -6.07
C HIS A 125 -8.54 -1.73 -7.12
N HIS A 126 -8.52 -2.54 -8.18
CA HIS A 126 -7.45 -2.55 -9.18
C HIS A 126 -7.36 -1.29 -10.05
N ASN A 127 -8.37 -0.41 -9.99
CA ASN A 127 -8.38 0.90 -10.64
C ASN A 127 -8.26 2.07 -9.64
N ASP A 128 -8.12 1.78 -8.35
CA ASP A 128 -8.03 2.77 -7.28
C ASP A 128 -6.57 3.22 -7.10
N PRO A 129 -6.21 4.49 -7.41
CA PRO A 129 -4.83 4.96 -7.32
C PRO A 129 -4.19 4.76 -5.94
N GLU A 130 -4.98 4.88 -4.86
CA GLU A 130 -4.49 4.76 -3.49
C GLU A 130 -4.04 3.33 -3.18
N CYS A 131 -4.74 2.34 -3.76
CA CYS A 131 -4.39 0.93 -3.62
C CYS A 131 -3.31 0.51 -4.62
N VAL A 132 -3.47 0.91 -5.88
CA VAL A 132 -2.57 0.52 -6.97
C VAL A 132 -1.15 1.01 -6.72
N GLY A 133 -0.96 2.17 -6.10
CA GLY A 133 0.36 2.74 -5.81
C GLY A 133 1.32 1.80 -5.07
N CYS A 134 0.79 0.94 -4.20
CA CYS A 134 1.57 -0.05 -3.44
C CYS A 134 1.59 -1.46 -4.08
N HIS A 135 0.80 -1.71 -5.13
CA HIS A 135 0.56 -3.05 -5.70
C HIS A 135 1.12 -3.23 -7.12
N VAL A 136 1.89 -2.25 -7.62
CA VAL A 136 2.51 -2.26 -8.95
C VAL A 136 3.92 -1.72 -8.92
N VAL A 137 4.60 -1.79 -10.08
CA VAL A 137 5.89 -1.14 -10.29
C VAL A 137 5.68 0.28 -10.81
N GLY A 138 6.08 1.26 -10.00
CA GLY A 138 6.37 2.62 -10.47
C GLY A 138 5.17 3.45 -10.93
N LEU A 139 4.01 3.35 -10.26
CA LEU A 139 2.80 4.11 -10.64
C LEU A 139 3.05 5.61 -10.82
N GLU A 140 3.89 6.23 -9.98
CA GLU A 140 4.16 7.67 -10.06
C GLU A 140 5.25 8.04 -11.07
N TYR A 141 5.84 7.09 -11.78
CA TYR A 141 7.01 7.34 -12.62
C TYR A 141 6.70 7.22 -14.11
N GLU A 142 7.39 8.01 -14.92
CA GLU A 142 7.42 7.86 -16.37
C GLU A 142 7.89 6.46 -16.76
N GLY A 143 7.18 5.82 -17.69
CA GLY A 143 7.45 4.44 -18.10
C GLY A 143 7.10 3.37 -17.06
N GLY A 144 6.53 3.75 -15.92
CA GLY A 144 6.01 2.82 -14.90
C GLY A 144 4.61 2.29 -15.25
N PHE A 145 3.96 1.65 -14.27
CA PHE A 145 2.62 1.09 -14.46
C PHE A 145 1.59 2.16 -14.87
N VAL A 146 0.75 1.82 -15.84
CA VAL A 146 -0.35 2.63 -16.35
C VAL A 146 -1.69 1.91 -16.18
N SER A 147 -1.78 0.68 -16.69
CA SER A 147 -2.94 -0.19 -16.53
C SER A 147 -2.54 -1.64 -16.81
N LEU A 148 -3.44 -2.58 -16.51
CA LEU A 148 -3.23 -4.00 -16.80
C LEU A 148 -3.04 -4.27 -18.30
N GLU A 149 -3.70 -3.49 -19.15
CA GLU A 149 -3.66 -3.63 -20.61
C GLU A 149 -2.39 -3.02 -21.21
N LYS A 150 -2.00 -1.83 -20.73
CA LYS A 150 -0.88 -1.07 -21.31
C LYS A 150 0.48 -1.55 -20.80
N THR A 151 0.56 -1.94 -19.54
CA THR A 151 1.82 -2.31 -18.86
C THR A 151 1.68 -3.60 -18.06
N PRO A 152 1.27 -4.72 -18.68
CA PRO A 152 1.04 -5.99 -17.98
C PRO A 152 2.30 -6.57 -17.34
N THR A 153 3.49 -6.15 -17.76
CA THR A 153 4.78 -6.58 -17.21
C THR A 153 5.18 -5.85 -15.93
N LEU A 154 4.46 -4.79 -15.57
CA LEU A 154 4.68 -3.96 -14.38
C LEU A 154 3.55 -4.11 -13.35
N LYS A 155 2.61 -5.03 -13.60
CA LYS A 155 1.63 -5.45 -12.61
C LYS A 155 2.36 -6.22 -11.50
N ASP A 156 1.86 -6.11 -10.27
CA ASP A 156 2.46 -6.66 -9.05
C ASP A 156 3.64 -5.86 -8.48
N VAL A 157 3.98 -6.14 -7.22
CA VAL A 157 5.18 -5.60 -6.58
C VAL A 157 6.38 -6.37 -7.12
N GLY A 158 6.99 -5.83 -8.18
CA GLY A 158 8.07 -6.46 -8.93
C GLY A 158 9.47 -6.20 -8.36
N CYS A 159 10.49 -6.74 -9.03
CA CYS A 159 11.90 -6.54 -8.67
C CYS A 159 12.25 -5.05 -8.54
N GLU A 160 11.71 -4.25 -9.47
CA GLU A 160 11.99 -2.82 -9.59
C GLU A 160 11.22 -1.96 -8.58
N SER A 161 10.26 -2.52 -7.84
CA SER A 161 9.63 -1.83 -6.70
C SER A 161 10.61 -1.64 -5.53
N CYS A 162 11.59 -2.55 -5.41
CA CYS A 162 12.66 -2.44 -4.41
C CYS A 162 13.97 -1.95 -5.02
N HIS A 163 14.41 -2.57 -6.13
CA HIS A 163 15.71 -2.28 -6.73
C HIS A 163 15.73 -1.02 -7.61
N GLY A 164 14.56 -0.47 -7.95
CA GLY A 164 14.43 0.65 -8.87
C GLY A 164 14.47 0.23 -10.35
N PRO A 165 14.36 1.19 -11.28
CA PRO A 165 14.27 0.90 -12.73
C PRO A 165 15.58 0.33 -13.28
N GLY A 166 15.50 -0.85 -13.89
CA GLY A 166 16.65 -1.71 -14.20
C GLY A 166 17.08 -1.77 -15.67
N ARG A 167 16.47 -1.02 -16.59
CA ARG A 167 16.82 -1.12 -18.03
C ARG A 167 18.31 -0.94 -18.32
N LYS A 168 18.94 0.12 -17.78
CA LYS A 168 20.39 0.35 -17.95
C LYS A 168 21.25 -0.78 -17.38
N HIS A 169 20.82 -1.39 -16.27
CA HIS A 169 21.49 -2.54 -15.67
C HIS A 169 21.44 -3.76 -16.58
N ILE A 170 20.32 -4.02 -17.24
CA ILE A 170 20.20 -5.14 -18.18
C ILE A 170 21.08 -4.93 -19.41
N GLU A 171 21.15 -3.69 -19.91
CA GLU A 171 21.94 -3.34 -21.09
C GLU A 171 23.45 -3.38 -20.83
N ASP A 172 23.88 -2.95 -19.64
CA ASP A 172 25.29 -2.93 -19.24
C ASP A 172 25.43 -3.19 -17.73
N PRO A 173 25.38 -4.47 -17.30
CA PRO A 173 25.35 -4.85 -15.89
C PRO A 173 26.67 -4.62 -15.17
N GLU A 174 27.78 -4.43 -15.89
CA GLU A 174 29.08 -4.15 -15.28
C GLU A 174 29.23 -2.69 -14.89
N ASN A 175 28.72 -1.77 -15.70
CA ASN A 175 28.81 -0.33 -15.40
C ASN A 175 27.56 0.23 -14.69
N ASN A 176 26.43 -0.49 -14.72
CA ASN A 176 25.17 -0.04 -14.10
C ASN A 176 24.71 -1.04 -13.03
N LYS A 177 25.40 -1.11 -11.88
CA LYS A 177 25.00 -2.00 -10.78
C LYS A 177 23.72 -1.52 -10.10
N MET A 178 22.86 -2.46 -9.70
CA MET A 178 21.69 -2.15 -8.86
C MET A 178 22.13 -1.79 -7.44
N GLY A 179 21.43 -0.83 -6.81
CA GLY A 179 21.76 -0.35 -5.47
C GLY A 179 21.49 -1.40 -4.37
N LYS A 180 22.16 -1.23 -3.23
CA LYS A 180 21.86 -2.01 -2.01
C LYS A 180 20.54 -1.55 -1.40
N LEU A 181 19.75 -2.50 -0.93
CA LEU A 181 18.48 -2.24 -0.27
C LEU A 181 18.69 -2.07 1.24
N GLY A 182 17.94 -1.14 1.84
CA GLY A 182 17.79 -1.02 3.28
C GLY A 182 16.32 -1.10 3.67
N GLU A 183 16.04 -1.28 4.96
CA GLU A 183 14.68 -1.45 5.51
C GLU A 183 13.68 -0.38 5.04
N ALA A 184 14.15 0.86 4.85
CA ALA A 184 13.31 1.98 4.40
C ALA A 184 12.55 1.70 3.09
N ILE A 185 13.08 0.86 2.20
CA ILE A 185 12.40 0.52 0.94
C ILE A 185 11.07 -0.22 1.19
N CYS A 186 11.02 -1.06 2.22
CA CYS A 186 9.83 -1.81 2.60
C CYS A 186 8.76 -0.86 3.16
N MET A 187 9.19 0.16 3.89
CA MET A 187 8.31 1.12 4.57
C MET A 187 7.66 2.14 3.63
N ASN A 188 7.99 2.14 2.34
CA ASN A 188 7.23 2.91 1.34
C ASN A 188 5.78 2.43 1.24
N CYS A 189 5.54 1.14 1.49
CA CYS A 189 4.20 0.52 1.45
C CYS A 189 3.82 -0.07 2.82
N HIS A 190 4.77 -0.70 3.52
CA HIS A 190 4.55 -1.28 4.84
C HIS A 190 4.59 -0.22 5.94
N VAL A 191 3.51 0.55 6.03
CA VAL A 191 3.24 1.51 7.11
C VAL A 191 2.14 0.99 8.04
N PRO A 192 2.05 1.46 9.29
CA PRO A 192 1.05 0.98 10.25
C PRO A 192 -0.40 1.01 9.74
N ALA A 193 -0.72 1.99 8.89
CA ALA A 193 -2.05 2.15 8.29
C ALA A 193 -2.46 1.00 7.36
N HIS A 194 -1.50 0.38 6.65
CA HIS A 194 -1.74 -0.65 5.62
C HIS A 194 -1.20 -2.03 6.01
N SER A 195 -0.16 -2.06 6.86
CA SER A 195 0.51 -3.27 7.32
C SER A 195 0.81 -3.17 8.83
N PRO A 196 -0.24 -3.19 9.68
CA PRO A 196 -0.11 -2.97 11.12
C PRO A 196 0.76 -4.02 11.83
N ASN A 197 0.89 -5.22 11.24
CA ASN A 197 1.69 -6.32 11.76
C ASN A 197 3.04 -6.46 11.04
N PHE A 198 3.51 -5.41 10.35
CA PHE A 198 4.81 -5.44 9.69
C PHE A 198 5.94 -5.50 10.72
N ASN A 199 6.87 -6.44 10.50
CA ASN A 199 8.12 -6.53 11.23
C ASN A 199 9.21 -6.91 10.24
N PHE A 200 10.22 -6.05 10.08
CA PHE A 200 11.22 -6.21 9.03
C PHE A 200 11.94 -7.56 9.08
N GLU A 201 12.42 -7.99 10.26
CA GLU A 201 13.19 -9.23 10.39
C GLU A 201 12.40 -10.48 9.96
N THR A 202 11.11 -10.53 10.28
CA THR A 202 10.27 -11.69 9.94
C THR A 202 9.75 -11.62 8.50
N TYR A 203 9.48 -10.42 7.97
CA TYR A 203 9.02 -10.25 6.60
C TYR A 203 10.16 -10.42 5.59
N TRP A 204 11.36 -9.93 5.92
CA TRP A 204 12.54 -10.09 5.08
C TRP A 204 12.82 -11.57 4.78
N LYS A 205 12.72 -12.45 5.78
CA LYS A 205 12.90 -13.91 5.59
C LYS A 205 11.98 -14.54 4.54
N LYS A 206 10.84 -13.91 4.21
CA LYS A 206 9.91 -14.40 3.18
C LYS A 206 10.38 -14.12 1.76
N ILE A 207 11.27 -13.14 1.59
CA ILE A 207 11.75 -12.69 0.28
C ILE A 207 13.27 -12.59 0.21
N GLU A 208 14.02 -12.91 1.28
CA GLU A 208 15.48 -12.81 1.30
C GLU A 208 16.11 -13.57 0.12
N HIS A 209 16.92 -12.85 -0.65
CA HIS A 209 17.59 -13.35 -1.85
C HIS A 209 18.90 -12.58 -2.09
N GLY A 210 19.70 -13.04 -3.05
CA GLY A 210 21.06 -12.56 -3.26
C GLY A 210 22.05 -13.02 -2.18
N LYS A 211 23.34 -12.80 -2.43
CA LYS A 211 24.39 -12.96 -1.41
C LYS A 211 24.54 -11.63 -0.67
N ARG A 212 24.55 -11.67 0.66
CA ARG A 212 24.86 -10.51 1.52
C ARG A 212 26.26 -9.97 1.26
#